data_AF-A0A2D7RQU5-F1
#
_entry.id   AF-A0A2D7RQU5-F1
#
_cell.length_a   1.000
_cell.length_b   1.000
_cell.length_c   1.000
_cell.angle_alpha   90.00
_cell.angle_beta   90.00
_cell.angle_gamma   90.00
#
_symmetry.space_group_name_H-M   'P 1'
#
loop_
_entity.id
_entity.type
_entity.pdbx_description
1 polymer ?
#
loop_
_entity_poly.entity_id
_entity_poly.type
_entity_poly.pdbx_seq_one_letter_code
_entity_poly.pdbx_strand_id
1 'polypeptide(L)' 'SHVMHLLSERGIFDRGLKFRSMILPDEFIDQDTPEKMYDKAGLNCNSIVDKIEQTLSSKVIFVKNNNN' A
#
# COMPACT_ATOMS: atom_id res chain seq x y z
N SER A 1 -2.65 6.27 -8.44
CA SER A 1 -4.01 6.67 -8.03
C SER A 1 -5.09 6.20 -9.00
N HIS A 2 -4.96 6.42 -10.32
CA HIS A 2 -5.99 6.06 -11.32
C HIS A 2 -6.42 4.59 -11.35
N VAL A 3 -5.47 3.64 -11.27
CA VAL A 3 -5.78 2.21 -11.29
C VAL A 3 -6.53 1.78 -10.02
N MET A 4 -6.08 2.27 -8.85
CA MET A 4 -6.74 1.98 -7.58
C MET A 4 -8.18 2.48 -7.58
N HIS A 5 -8.40 3.71 -8.06
CA HIS A 5 -9.74 4.28 -8.15
C HIS A 5 -10.66 3.45 -9.06
N LEU A 6 -10.18 3.07 -10.25
CA LEU A 6 -10.93 2.22 -11.17
C LEU A 6 -11.28 0.84 -10.58
N LEU A 7 -10.34 0.21 -9.87
CA LEU A 7 -10.57 -1.09 -9.23
C LEU A 7 -11.58 -0.98 -8.07
N SER A 8 -11.56 0.14 -7.34
CA SER A 8 -12.53 0.44 -6.29
C SER A 8 -13.94 0.65 -6.85
N GLU A 9 -14.09 1.47 -7.90
CA GLU A 9 -15.37 1.71 -8.57
C GLU A 9 -15.98 0.42 -9.15
N ARG A 10 -15.12 -0.53 -9.56
CA ARG A 10 -15.54 -1.85 -10.04
C ARG A 10 -15.83 -2.87 -8.93
N GLY A 11 -15.76 -2.47 -7.65
CA GLY A 11 -16.03 -3.35 -6.52
C GLY A 11 -15.04 -4.52 -6.37
N ILE A 12 -13.81 -4.38 -6.90
CA ILE A 12 -12.81 -5.46 -6.86
C ILE A 12 -12.36 -5.75 -5.41
N PHE A 13 -12.42 -4.75 -4.53
CA PHE A 13 -11.98 -4.87 -3.14
C PHE A 13 -13.06 -5.35 -2.17
N ASP A 14 -14.32 -5.42 -2.58
CA ASP A 14 -15.49 -5.65 -1.70
C ASP A 14 -15.50 -7.07 -1.09
N ARG A 15 -14.76 -8.01 -1.69
CA ARG A 15 -14.73 -9.43 -1.30
C ARG A 15 -13.55 -9.81 -0.41
N GLY A 16 -12.97 -8.86 0.32
CA GLY A 16 -11.92 -9.13 1.32
C GLY A 16 -10.49 -9.19 0.76
N LEU A 17 -10.23 -8.50 -0.34
CA LEU A 17 -8.88 -8.38 -0.89
C LEU A 17 -8.04 -7.38 -0.08
N LYS A 18 -6.88 -7.82 0.41
CA LYS A 18 -5.90 -6.94 1.04
C LYS A 18 -5.07 -6.25 -0.05
N PHE A 19 -5.29 -4.96 -0.26
CA PHE A 19 -4.56 -4.14 -1.23
C PHE A 19 -3.82 -3.01 -0.50
N ARG A 20 -2.54 -2.77 -0.83
CA ARG A 20 -1.73 -1.66 -0.32
C ARG A 20 -0.89 -1.09 -1.45
N SER A 21 -1.04 0.21 -1.73
CA SER A 21 -0.18 0.92 -2.67
C SER A 21 1.13 1.32 -1.98
N MET A 22 2.22 1.33 -2.74
CA MET A 22 3.47 2.00 -2.38
C MET A 22 3.61 3.24 -3.27
N ILE A 23 3.96 4.38 -2.68
CA ILE A 23 4.06 5.67 -3.34
C ILE A 23 5.28 6.42 -2.81
N LEU A 24 5.78 7.38 -3.58
CA LEU A 24 6.80 8.29 -3.09
C LEU A 24 6.25 9.06 -1.87
N PRO A 25 7.03 9.19 -0.78
CA PRO A 25 6.64 9.99 0.36
C PRO A 25 6.57 11.47 -0.02
N ASP A 26 5.72 12.22 0.67
CA ASP A 26 5.61 13.67 0.52
C ASP A 26 6.72 14.37 1.34
N GLU A 27 7.97 14.06 1.00
CA GLU A 27 9.17 14.55 1.68
C GLU A 27 10.27 14.84 0.65
N PHE A 28 11.16 15.78 0.97
CA PHE A 28 12.31 16.05 0.12
C PHE A 28 13.32 14.89 0.19
N ILE A 29 13.57 14.28 -0.97
CA ILE A 29 14.63 13.29 -1.16
C ILE A 29 15.80 14.00 -1.84
N ASP A 30 16.91 14.10 -1.11
CA ASP A 30 18.15 14.67 -1.63
C ASP A 30 18.66 13.84 -2.82
N GLN A 31 19.32 14.51 -3.75
CA GLN A 31 19.89 13.85 -4.92
C GLN A 31 21.03 12.91 -4.51
N ASP A 32 20.92 11.65 -4.91
CA ASP A 32 21.97 10.63 -4.75
C ASP A 32 21.82 9.61 -5.89
N THR A 33 22.46 8.45 -5.79
CA THR A 33 22.20 7.35 -6.71
C THR A 33 20.73 6.92 -6.64
N PRO A 34 20.14 6.45 -7.76
CA PRO A 34 18.75 5.99 -7.77
C PRO A 34 18.45 4.95 -6.69
N GLU A 35 19.38 4.03 -6.41
CA GLU A 35 19.18 3.01 -5.37
C GLU A 35 18.93 3.63 -4.00
N LYS A 36 19.82 4.53 -3.56
CA LYS A 36 19.68 5.19 -2.26
C LYS A 36 18.46 6.10 -2.17
N MET A 37 18.09 6.74 -3.28
CA MET A 37 16.84 7.51 -3.34
C MET A 37 15.62 6.62 -3.12
N TYR A 38 15.59 5.43 -3.72
CA TYR A 38 14.51 4.45 -3.50
C TYR A 38 14.56 3.81 -2.13
N ASP A 39 15.75 3.61 -1.56
CA ASP A 39 15.91 3.16 -0.18
C ASP A 39 15.32 4.19 0.78
N LYS A 40 15.62 5.48 0.61
CA LYS A 40 15.06 6.58 1.41
C LYS A 40 13.55 6.70 1.22
N ALA A 41 13.05 6.47 0.00
CA ALA A 41 11.61 6.46 -0.29
C ALA A 41 10.86 5.22 0.24
N GLY A 42 11.57 4.17 0.67
CA GLY A 42 10.97 2.88 1.02
C GLY A 42 10.32 2.18 -0.16
N LEU A 43 10.86 2.37 -1.37
CA LEU A 43 10.36 1.81 -2.64
C LEU A 43 11.31 0.76 -3.23
N ASN A 44 12.26 0.26 -2.44
CA ASN A 44 13.18 -0.81 -2.83
C ASN A 44 12.56 -2.21 -2.66
N CYS A 45 13.31 -3.24 -3.08
CA CYS A 45 12.86 -4.63 -2.99
C CYS A 45 12.56 -5.10 -1.56
N ASN A 46 13.43 -4.75 -0.60
CA ASN A 46 13.26 -5.15 0.80
C ASN A 46 11.99 -4.53 1.40
N SER A 47 11.75 -3.24 1.15
CA SER A 47 10.54 -2.54 1.59
C SER A 47 9.27 -3.12 0.96
N ILE A 48 9.31 -3.61 -0.28
CA ILE A 48 8.18 -4.31 -0.90
C ILE A 48 7.89 -5.61 -0.14
N VAL A 49 8.91 -6.40 0.17
CA VAL A 49 8.77 -7.66 0.93
C VAL A 49 8.19 -7.39 2.31
N ASP A 50 8.77 -6.44 3.04
CA ASP A 50 8.28 -6.04 4.38
C ASP A 50 6.81 -5.60 4.32
N LYS A 51 6.44 -4.82 3.29
CA LYS A 51 5.06 -4.37 3.10
C LYS A 51 4.10 -5.55 2.86
N ILE A 52 4.53 -6.57 2.11
CA ILE A 52 3.74 -7.78 1.85
C ILE A 52 3.55 -8.54 3.16
N GLU A 53 4.61 -8.79 3.93
CA GLU A 53 4.55 -9.53 5.19
C GLU A 53 3.63 -8.85 6.21
N GLN A 54 3.74 -7.52 6.35
CA GLN A 54 2.86 -6.72 7.19
C GLN A 54 1.41 -6.79 6.73
N THR A 55 1.17 -6.72 5.41
CA THR A 55 -0.17 -6.79 4.83
C THR A 55 -0.82 -8.14 5.13
N LEU A 56 -0.10 -9.24 4.93
CA LEU A 56 -0.58 -10.58 5.23
C LEU A 56 -0.86 -10.78 6.72
N SER A 57 0.03 -10.28 7.59
CA SER A 57 -0.06 -10.44 9.05
C SER A 57 -1.13 -9.55 9.70
N SER A 58 -1.53 -8.45 9.07
CA SER A 58 -2.55 -7.55 9.61
C SER A 58 -3.91 -8.25 9.79
N LYS A 59 -4.44 -8.27 11.02
CA LYS A 59 -5.79 -8.77 11.30
C LYS A 59 -6.81 -7.71 10.84
N VAL A 60 -7.47 -7.96 9.72
CA VAL A 60 -8.57 -7.09 9.25
C VAL A 60 -9.78 -7.34 10.17
N ILE A 61 -10.06 -6.42 11.08
CA ILE A 61 -11.29 -6.44 11.88
C ILE A 61 -12.38 -5.78 11.01
N PHE A 62 -13.24 -6.59 10.41
CA PHE A 62 -14.50 -6.09 9.86
C PHE A 62 -15.41 -5.72 11.03
N VAL A 63 -15.61 -4.43 11.27
CA VAL A 63 -16.67 -3.95 12.16
C VAL A 63 -17.99 -4.24 11.47
N LYS A 64 -18.73 -5.25 11.95
CA LYS A 64 -20.08 -5.55 11.49
C LYS A 64 -21.00 -4.41 11.97
N ASN A 65 -21.36 -3.50 11.06
CA ASN A 65 -22.33 -2.44 11.35
C ASN A 65 -23.74 -3.06 11.34
N ASN A 66 -24.22 -3.47 12.52
CA ASN A 66 -25.62 -3.83 12.74
C ASN A 66 -26.39 -2.52 12.99
N ASN A 67 -26.91 -1.91 11.93
CA ASN A 67 -27.91 -0.84 12.07
C ASN A 67 -29.30 -1.46 11.90
N ASN A 68 -30.11 -1.33 12.97
CA ASN A 68 -31.52 -1.72 13.08
C ASN A 68 -32.40 -1.09 11.98
#